data_AF-A0A9D3SJL6-F1
#
_entry.id   AF-A0A9D3SJL6-F1
#
_cell.length_a   1.000
_cell.length_b   1.000
_cell.length_c   1.000
_cell.angle_alpha   90.00
_cell.angle_beta   90.00
_cell.angle_gamma   90.00
#
_symmetry.space_group_name_H-M   'P 1'
#
loop_
_entity.id
_entity.type
_entity.pdbx_description
1 polymer ?
#
loop_
_entity_poly.entity_id
_entity_poly.type
_entity_poly.pdbx_seq_one_letter_code
_entity_poly.pdbx_strand_id
1 'polypeptide(L)'
;MESLRKNKVFLIETLSGDASICLQYVQNDNIITKRDYNNLNQPNHTEEKIIINLLDNLTNKGDETCRKFLKLLEKDEFQEIFPQLKKLFTPVSDWRV
;
A
#
# COMPACT_ATOMS: atom_id res chain seq x y z
N MET A 1 -5.45 4.87 11.25
CA MET A 1 -3.97 4.95 11.20
C MET A 1 -3.19 3.80 11.83
N GLU A 2 -3.63 3.23 12.97
CA GLU A 2 -2.84 2.23 13.72
C GLU A 2 -2.50 0.98 12.90
N SER A 3 -3.44 0.48 12.07
CA SER A 3 -3.24 -0.69 11.22
C SER A 3 -2.14 -0.50 10.16
N LEU A 4 -2.00 0.70 9.58
CA LEU A 4 -0.93 0.97 8.59
C LEU A 4 0.45 0.98 9.26
N ARG A 5 0.54 1.60 10.45
CA ARG A 5 1.78 1.67 11.22
C ARG A 5 2.20 0.29 11.75
N LYS A 6 1.25 -0.48 12.27
CA LYS A 6 1.47 -1.85 12.78
C LYS A 6 2.00 -2.81 11.70
N ASN A 7 1.54 -2.63 10.46
CA ASN A 7 1.91 -3.50 9.35
C ASN A 7 2.98 -2.89 8.43
N LYS A 8 3.64 -1.79 8.83
CA LYS A 8 4.53 -1.03 7.94
C LYS A 8 5.63 -1.89 7.31
N VAL A 9 6.31 -2.70 8.11
CA VAL A 9 7.39 -3.60 7.62
C VAL A 9 6.84 -4.60 6.60
N PHE A 10 5.75 -5.28 6.95
CA PHE A 10 5.07 -6.22 6.06
C PHE A 10 4.63 -5.58 4.73
N LEU A 11 4.10 -4.36 4.78
CA LEU A 11 3.68 -3.62 3.59
C LEU A 11 4.87 -3.21 2.73
N ILE A 12 5.99 -2.80 3.34
CA ILE A 12 7.22 -2.52 2.61
C ILE A 12 7.70 -3.79 1.90
N GLU A 13 7.86 -4.90 2.61
CA GLU A 13 8.32 -6.17 2.02
C GLU A 13 7.39 -6.65 0.89
N THR A 14 6.08 -6.55 1.09
CA THR A 14 5.10 -7.05 0.12
C THR A 14 5.01 -6.18 -1.13
N LEU A 15 4.85 -4.86 -0.96
CA LEU A 15 4.58 -3.97 -2.08
C LEU A 15 5.83 -3.62 -2.87
N SER A 16 7.02 -3.78 -2.28
CA SER A 16 8.30 -3.56 -2.98
C SER A 16 8.61 -4.64 -4.01
N GLY A 17 7.80 -5.70 -4.10
CA GLY A 17 7.87 -6.66 -5.21
C GLY A 17 7.52 -6.04 -6.57
N ASP A 18 6.69 -4.98 -6.58
CA ASP A 18 6.40 -4.16 -7.76
C ASP A 18 5.84 -2.78 -7.34
N ALA A 19 6.72 -1.88 -6.92
CA ALA A 19 6.32 -0.56 -6.45
C ALA A 19 5.78 0.31 -7.59
N SER A 20 6.22 0.07 -8.82
CA SER A 20 5.70 0.74 -10.02
C SER A 20 4.20 0.46 -10.22
N ILE A 21 3.77 -0.80 -10.16
CA ILE A 21 2.34 -1.14 -10.21
C ILE A 21 1.61 -0.55 -9.00
N CYS A 22 2.17 -0.66 -7.80
CA CYS A 22 1.56 -0.05 -6.61
C CYS A 22 1.29 1.45 -6.81
N LEU A 23 2.27 2.20 -7.31
CA LEU A 23 2.17 3.62 -7.62
C LEU A 23 1.10 3.93 -8.67
N GLN A 24 0.98 3.11 -9.71
CA GLN A 24 -0.05 3.29 -10.75
C GLN A 24 -1.46 3.15 -10.16
N TYR A 25 -1.70 2.14 -9.31
CA TYR A 25 -3.00 1.95 -8.67
C TYR A 25 -3.36 3.08 -7.69
N VAL A 26 -2.43 3.49 -6.82
CA VAL A 26 -2.71 4.60 -5.87
C VAL A 26 -2.96 5.93 -6.60
N GLN A 27 -2.34 6.14 -7.76
CA GLN A 27 -2.61 7.30 -8.59
C GLN A 27 -3.97 7.20 -9.29
N ASN A 28 -4.28 6.05 -9.91
CA ASN A 28 -5.54 5.80 -10.61
C ASN A 28 -6.76 5.96 -9.67
N ASP A 29 -6.64 5.48 -8.43
CA ASP A 29 -7.69 5.61 -7.41
C ASP A 29 -7.71 7.00 -6.74
N ASN A 30 -6.92 7.96 -7.23
CA ASN A 30 -6.82 9.33 -6.70
C ASN A 30 -6.47 9.38 -5.20
N ILE A 31 -5.71 8.41 -4.70
CA ILE A 31 -5.21 8.36 -3.32
C ILE A 31 -4.06 9.36 -3.17
N ILE A 32 -3.25 9.48 -4.22
CA ILE A 32 -2.19 10.47 -4.34
C ILE A 32 -2.40 11.35 -5.56
N THR A 33 -1.83 12.55 -5.56
CA THR A 33 -1.90 13.45 -6.71
C THR A 33 -0.87 13.06 -7.78
N LYS A 34 -1.03 13.60 -9.00
CA LYS A 34 0.02 13.50 -10.04
C LYS A 34 1.37 14.06 -9.57
N ARG A 35 1.36 15.12 -8.75
CA ARG A 35 2.59 15.70 -8.17
C ARG A 35 3.25 14.73 -7.19
N ASP A 36 2.47 14.10 -6.33
CA ASP A 36 2.98 13.06 -5.42
C ASP A 36 3.56 11.89 -6.22
N TYR A 37 2.84 11.40 -7.23
CA TYR A 37 3.32 10.32 -8.10
C TYR A 37 4.67 10.65 -8.73
N ASN A 38 4.81 11.83 -9.34
CA ASN A 38 6.07 12.25 -9.95
C ASN A 38 7.20 12.30 -8.90
N ASN A 39 6.94 12.82 -7.70
CA ASN A 39 7.94 12.88 -6.63
C ASN A 39 8.35 11.50 -6.10
N LEU A 40 7.44 10.52 -6.14
CA LEU A 40 7.68 9.15 -5.69
C LEU A 40 8.40 8.32 -6.76
N ASN A 41 7.97 8.43 -8.03
CA ASN A 41 8.46 7.67 -9.17
C ASN A 41 9.72 8.32 -9.79
N GLN A 42 10.82 8.31 -9.04
CA GLN A 42 12.09 8.86 -9.49
C GLN A 42 13.06 7.74 -9.92
N PRO A 43 13.83 7.92 -11.02
CA PRO A 43 14.73 6.89 -11.55
C PRO A 43 15.80 6.36 -10.58
N ASN A 44 16.12 7.13 -9.53
CA ASN A 44 17.13 6.80 -8.53
C ASN A 44 16.54 6.18 -7.25
N HIS A 45 15.23 6.00 -7.15
CA HIS A 45 14.61 5.31 -6.02
C HIS A 45 14.58 3.80 -6.28
N THR A 46 14.97 3.01 -5.28
CA THR A 46 14.68 1.57 -5.27
C THR A 46 13.19 1.34 -5.03
N GLU A 47 12.67 0.18 -5.42
CA GLU A 47 11.28 -0.22 -5.15
C GLU A 47 10.93 -0.06 -3.66
N GLU A 48 11.82 -0.49 -2.77
CA GLU A 48 11.66 -0.31 -1.32
C GLU A 48 11.57 1.16 -0.92
N LYS A 49 12.45 2.00 -1.47
CA LYS A 49 12.44 3.43 -1.19
C LYS A 49 11.16 4.10 -1.67
N ILE A 50 10.62 3.67 -2.82
CA ILE A 50 9.34 4.13 -3.34
C ILE A 50 8.22 3.82 -2.35
N ILE A 51 8.12 2.57 -1.89
CA ILE A 51 7.06 2.16 -0.96
C ILE A 51 7.19 2.85 0.40
N ILE A 52 8.40 2.95 0.95
CA ILE A 52 8.63 3.70 2.20
C ILE A 52 8.11 5.13 2.07
N ASN A 53 8.53 5.83 1.00
CA ASN A 53 8.14 7.21 0.77
C ASN A 53 6.63 7.35 0.52
N LEU A 54 6.00 6.38 -0.16
CA LEU A 54 4.55 6.32 -0.35
C LEU A 54 3.84 6.21 1.01
N LEU A 55 4.22 5.25 1.85
CA LEU A 55 3.59 5.05 3.16
C LEU A 55 3.75 6.28 4.07
N ASP A 56 4.91 6.94 4.02
CA ASP A 56 5.14 8.20 4.74
C ASP A 56 4.27 9.33 4.19
N ASN A 57 4.18 9.48 2.87
CA ASN A 57 3.31 10.47 2.21
C ASN A 57 1.83 10.27 2.60
N LEU A 58 1.33 9.03 2.56
CA LEU A 58 -0.03 8.69 2.97
C LEU A 58 -0.29 9.02 4.44
N THR A 59 0.66 8.67 5.33
CA THR A 59 0.55 8.95 6.77
C THR A 59 0.54 10.45 7.04
N ASN A 60 1.36 11.22 6.34
CA ASN A 60 1.44 12.69 6.49
C ASN A 60 0.18 13.40 5.97
N LYS A 61 -0.50 12.85 4.95
CA LYS A 61 -1.79 13.37 4.44
C LYS A 61 -2.97 13.04 5.35
N GLY A 62 -2.80 12.13 6.31
CA GLY A 62 -3.78 11.86 7.38
C GLY A 62 -4.74 10.71 7.10
N ASP A 63 -5.65 10.49 8.06
CA ASP A 63 -6.42 9.25 8.19
C ASP A 63 -7.32 8.91 7.01
N GLU A 64 -7.91 9.91 6.33
CA GLU A 64 -8.76 9.65 5.17
C GLU A 64 -7.98 9.00 4.03
N THR A 65 -6.78 9.51 3.75
CA THR A 65 -5.88 8.98 2.73
C THR A 65 -5.43 7.57 3.10
N CYS A 66 -5.08 7.33 4.36
CA CYS A 66 -4.78 5.98 4.85
C CYS A 66 -5.95 5.00 4.68
N ARG A 67 -7.20 5.44 4.93
CA ARG A 67 -8.39 4.59 4.74
C ARG A 67 -8.62 4.25 3.27
N LYS A 68 -8.44 5.20 2.35
CA LYS A 68 -8.51 4.94 0.91
C LYS A 68 -7.46 3.92 0.48
N PHE A 69 -6.23 4.05 0.98
CA PHE A 69 -5.17 3.09 0.72
C PHE A 69 -5.48 1.68 1.26
N LEU A 70 -5.97 1.57 2.50
CA LEU A 70 -6.37 0.26 3.05
C LEU A 70 -7.47 -0.41 2.22
N LYS A 71 -8.44 0.35 1.72
CA LYS A 71 -9.47 -0.18 0.81
C LYS A 71 -8.89 -0.68 -0.52
N LEU A 72 -7.87 -0.01 -1.06
CA LEU A 72 -7.14 -0.51 -2.24
C LEU A 72 -6.46 -1.85 -1.95
N LEU A 73 -5.79 -1.99 -0.80
CA LEU A 73 -5.11 -3.23 -0.41
C LEU A 73 -6.08 -4.41 -0.22
N GLU A 74 -7.34 -4.13 0.07
CA GLU A 74 -8.40 -5.12 0.25
C GLU A 74 -8.99 -5.61 -1.08
N LYS A 75 -8.83 -4.88 -2.19
CA LYS A 75 -9.40 -5.25 -3.49
C LYS A 75 -8.80 -6.56 -4.02
N ASP A 76 -9.65 -7.46 -4.50
CA ASP A 76 -9.24 -8.74 -5.07
C ASP A 76 -8.20 -8.57 -6.19
N GLU A 77 -8.45 -7.67 -7.14
CA GLU A 77 -7.52 -7.38 -8.26
C GLU A 77 -6.12 -6.96 -7.77
N PHE A 78 -6.04 -6.23 -6.66
CA PHE A 78 -4.77 -5.78 -6.11
C PHE A 78 -4.09 -6.91 -5.32
N GLN A 79 -4.88 -7.77 -4.67
CA GLN A 79 -4.39 -8.97 -4.00
C GLN A 79 -3.99 -10.09 -4.96
N GLU A 80 -4.48 -10.10 -6.20
CA GLU A 80 -3.97 -10.98 -7.26
C GLU A 80 -2.53 -10.62 -7.62
N ILE A 81 -2.20 -9.33 -7.65
CA ILE A 81 -0.85 -8.81 -7.89
C ILE A 81 0.05 -9.00 -6.67
N PHE A 82 -0.49 -8.77 -5.46
CA PHE A 82 0.22 -8.94 -4.19
C PHE A 82 -0.46 -9.97 -3.29
N PRO A 83 -0.34 -11.29 -3.57
CA PRO A 83 -1.06 -12.35 -2.84
C PRO A 83 -0.81 -12.37 -1.34
N GLN A 84 0.34 -11.88 -0.87
CA GLN A 84 0.65 -11.82 0.55
C GLN A 84 -0.33 -10.93 1.33
N LEU A 85 -0.94 -9.91 0.70
CA LEU A 85 -1.92 -9.03 1.33
C LEU A 85 -3.12 -9.78 1.90
N LYS A 86 -3.46 -10.97 1.37
CA LYS A 86 -4.52 -11.84 1.92
C LYS A 86 -4.32 -12.14 3.40
N LYS A 87 -3.08 -12.19 3.88
CA LYS A 87 -2.75 -12.39 5.31
C LYS A 87 -3.29 -11.27 6.22
N LEU A 88 -3.51 -10.06 5.68
CA LEU A 88 -4.04 -8.92 6.42
C LEU A 88 -5.57 -8.86 6.43
N PHE A 89 -6.24 -9.43 5.42
CA PHE A 89 -7.68 -9.26 5.21
C PHE A 89 -8.47 -10.55 5.32
N THR A 90 -7.81 -11.72 5.32
CA THR A 90 -8.49 -12.99 5.59
C THR A 90 -8.76 -13.08 7.09
N PRO A 91 -10.03 -13.22 7.52
CA PRO A 91 -10.30 -13.50 8.92
C PRO A 91 -9.67 -14.83 9.28
N VAL A 92 -8.96 -14.88 10.41
CA VAL A 92 -8.51 -16.15 11.00
C VAL A 92 -9.76 -16.97 11.22
N SER A 93 -9.96 -17.99 10.39
CA SER A 93 -11.09 -18.89 10.52
C SER A 93 -10.83 -19.74 11.76
N ASP A 94 -11.39 -19.33 12.89
CA ASP A 94 -11.33 -20.09 14.14
C ASP A 94 -12.28 -21.28 14.00
N TRP A 95 -11.77 -22.40 13.49
CA TRP A 95 -12.58 -23.62 13.28
C TRP A 95 -12.74 -24.46 14.56
N ARG A 96 -12.49 -23.89 15.75
CA ARG A 96 -12.64 -24.59 17.03
C ARG A 96 -13.95 -24.18 17.72
N VAL A 97 -15.04 -24.83 17.35
CA VAL A 97 -16.24 -25.04 18.18
C VAL A 97 -16.75 -26.46 17.99
#